data_AF-W4L7S4-F1
#
_entry.id   AF-W4L7S4-F1
#
_cell.length_a   1.000
_cell.length_b   1.000
_cell.length_c   1.000
_cell.angle_alpha   90.00
_cell.angle_beta   90.00
_cell.angle_gamma   90.00
#
_symmetry.space_group_name_H-M   'P 1'
#
loop_
_entity.id
_entity.type
_entity.pdbx_description
1 polymer ?
#
loop_
_entity_poly.entity_id
_entity_poly.type
_entity_poly.pdbx_seq_one_letter_code
_entity_poly.pdbx_strand_id
1 'polypeptide(L)'
;MSQTEVCFYQALDIARHQKAKSWELRAATCLARLWQQQGKHREARELLAPVYGWFSEGFDTADLQEAKHLLGELSEAEGDIAP
;
A
#
# COMPACT_ATOMS: atom_id res chain seq x y z
N MET A 1 -8.06 25.51 25.36
CA MET A 1 -7.03 24.61 24.82
C MET A 1 -6.12 25.44 23.93
N SER A 2 -4.82 25.39 24.18
CA SER A 2 -3.82 26.12 23.40
C SER A 2 -3.69 25.51 22.00
N GLN A 3 -3.32 26.33 21.02
CA GLN A 3 -3.13 25.90 19.63
C GLN A 3 -2.10 24.76 19.49
N THR A 4 -1.16 24.69 20.43
CA THR A 4 -0.16 23.63 20.58
C THR A 4 -0.80 22.28 20.89
N GLU A 5 -1.76 22.22 21.81
CA GLU A 5 -2.46 20.98 22.19
C GLU A 5 -3.24 20.40 21.00
N VAL A 6 -3.92 21.24 20.22
CA VAL A 6 -4.66 20.82 19.01
C VAL A 6 -3.72 20.23 17.96
N CYS A 7 -2.56 20.86 17.73
CA CYS A 7 -1.57 20.37 16.78
C CYS A 7 -1.00 19.00 17.18
N PHE A 8 -0.75 18.78 18.48
CA PHE A 8 -0.29 17.49 18.98
C PHE A 8 -1.37 16.40 18.92
N TYR A 9 -2.63 16.73 19.19
CA TYR A 9 -3.74 15.78 19.00
C TYR A 9 -3.91 15.38 17.53
N GLN A 10 -3.78 16.33 16.61
CA GLN A 10 -3.80 16.05 15.17
C GLN A 10 -2.63 15.16 14.76
N ALA A 11 -1.41 15.45 15.23
CA ALA A 11 -0.24 14.62 14.96
C ALA A 11 -0.40 13.19 15.50
N LEU A 12 -0.98 13.02 16.69
CA LEU A 12 -1.27 11.70 17.27
C LEU A 12 -2.32 10.93 16.48
N ASP A 13 -3.38 11.61 16.04
CA ASP A 13 -4.43 10.99 15.23
C ASP A 13 -3.89 10.55 13.86
N ILE A 14 -3.07 11.40 13.24
CA ILE A 14 -2.36 11.08 12.00
C ILE A 14 -1.42 9.88 12.22
N ALA A 15 -0.62 9.86 13.28
CA ALA A 15 0.30 8.75 13.56
C ALA A 15 -0.44 7.41 13.81
N ARG A 16 -1.60 7.45 14.47
CA ARG A 16 -2.45 6.27 14.69
C ARG A 16 -3.03 5.75 13.38
N HIS A 17 -3.56 6.64 12.54
CA HIS A 17 -4.06 6.29 11.22
C HIS A 17 -2.95 5.77 10.31
N GLN A 18 -1.77 6.39 10.32
CA GLN A 18 -0.61 5.90 9.57
C GLN A 18 -0.18 4.50 10.02
N LYS A 19 -0.18 4.22 11.33
CA LYS A 19 0.12 2.88 11.83
C LYS A 19 -0.88 1.85 11.28
N ALA A 20 -2.18 2.14 11.30
CA ALA A 20 -3.20 1.26 10.74
C ALA A 20 -3.01 1.07 9.22
N LYS A 21 -2.75 2.14 8.48
CA LYS A 21 -2.48 2.10 7.04
C LYS A 21 -1.24 1.26 6.71
N SER A 22 -0.14 1.39 7.45
CA SER A 22 1.06 0.55 7.23
C SER A 22 0.80 -0.94 7.44
N TRP A 23 -0.05 -1.29 8.41
CA TRP A 23 -0.49 -2.69 8.59
C TRP A 23 -1.39 -3.16 7.45
N GLU A 24 -2.29 -2.31 6.99
CA GLU A 24 -3.15 -2.59 5.83
C GLU A 24 -2.31 -2.81 4.56
N LEU A 25 -1.32 -1.96 4.30
CA LEU A 25 -0.39 -2.10 3.18
C LEU A 25 0.36 -3.44 3.24
N ARG A 26 0.89 -3.79 4.41
CA ARG A 26 1.61 -5.06 4.59
C ARG A 26 0.71 -6.26 4.35
N ALA A 27 -0.52 -6.23 4.85
CA ALA A 27 -1.50 -7.29 4.63
C ALA A 27 -1.89 -7.40 3.14
N ALA A 28 -2.19 -6.27 2.50
CA ALA A 28 -2.51 -6.22 1.07
C ALA A 28 -1.36 -6.73 0.20
N THR A 29 -0.12 -6.37 0.53
CA THR A 29 1.09 -6.83 -0.19
C THR A 29 1.27 -8.34 -0.07
N CYS A 30 1.14 -8.90 1.14
CA CYS A 30 1.20 -10.35 1.34
C CYS A 30 0.10 -11.10 0.56
N LEU A 31 -1.13 -10.58 0.58
CA LEU A 31 -2.25 -11.18 -0.15
C LEU A 31 -2.06 -11.08 -1.67
N ALA A 32 -1.58 -9.93 -2.16
CA ALA A 32 -1.26 -9.72 -3.57
C ALA A 32 -0.15 -10.66 -4.05
N ARG A 33 0.91 -10.91 -3.25
CA ARG A 33 1.95 -11.91 -3.57
C ARG A 33 1.36 -13.33 -3.65
N LEU A 34 0.47 -13.68 -2.74
CA LEU A 34 -0.19 -14.99 -2.76
C LEU A 34 -1.05 -15.16 -4.03
N TRP A 35 -1.76 -14.12 -4.46
CA TRP A 35 -2.54 -14.14 -5.69
C TRP A 35 -1.68 -14.09 -6.96
N GLN A 36 -0.55 -13.39 -6.94
CA GLN A 36 0.46 -13.44 -8.00
C GLN A 36 0.91 -14.88 -8.27
N GLN A 37 1.25 -15.64 -7.23
CA GLN A 37 1.65 -17.04 -7.35
C GLN A 37 0.52 -17.95 -7.87
N GLN A 38 -0.74 -17.54 -7.75
CA GLN A 38 -1.91 -18.25 -8.26
C GLN A 38 -2.30 -17.81 -9.68
N GLY A 39 -1.54 -16.90 -10.32
CA GLY A 39 -1.85 -16.33 -11.63
C GLY A 39 -3.00 -15.30 -11.61
N LYS A 40 -3.45 -14.86 -10.44
CA LYS A 40 -4.53 -13.88 -10.24
C LYS A 40 -3.97 -12.45 -10.22
N HIS A 41 -3.30 -12.07 -11.31
CA HIS A 41 -2.51 -10.83 -11.36
C HIS A 41 -3.40 -9.59 -11.27
N ARG A 42 -4.55 -9.61 -11.95
CA ARG A 42 -5.52 -8.51 -11.93
C ARG A 42 -6.09 -8.28 -10.54
N GLU A 43 -6.55 -9.33 -9.87
CA GLU A 43 -7.11 -9.24 -8.52
C GLU A 43 -6.06 -8.75 -7.50
N ALA A 44 -4.81 -9.21 -7.64
CA ALA A 44 -3.69 -8.73 -6.82
C ALA A 44 -3.45 -7.23 -7.00
N ARG A 45 -3.50 -6.75 -8.24
CA ARG A 45 -3.35 -5.33 -8.56
C ARG A 45 -4.53 -4.50 -8.05
N GLU A 46 -5.76 -4.93 -8.30
CA GLU A 46 -6.98 -4.23 -7.88
C GLU A 46 -7.07 -4.08 -6.35
N LEU A 47 -6.53 -5.04 -5.60
CA LEU A 47 -6.41 -4.94 -4.15
C LEU A 47 -5.29 -3.98 -3.71
N LEU A 48 -4.10 -4.13 -4.28
CA LEU A 48 -2.90 -3.45 -3.78
C LEU A 48 -2.80 -1.97 -4.23
N ALA A 49 -3.23 -1.66 -5.46
CA ALA A 49 -3.14 -0.33 -6.04
C ALA A 49 -3.85 0.76 -5.23
N PRO A 50 -5.12 0.60 -4.78
CA PRO A 50 -5.77 1.62 -3.97
C PRO A 50 -5.08 1.81 -2.62
N VAL A 51 -4.64 0.73 -1.96
CA VAL A 51 -3.95 0.79 -0.66
C VAL A 51 -2.61 1.51 -0.78
N TYR A 52 -1.83 1.21 -1.83
CA TYR A 52 -0.58 1.91 -2.13
C TYR A 52 -0.82 3.40 -2.45
N GLY A 53 -1.89 3.72 -3.18
CA GLY A 53 -2.25 5.10 -3.56
C GLY A 53 -2.59 6.03 -2.39
N TRP A 54 -2.94 5.49 -1.22
CA TRP A 54 -3.13 6.29 0.00
C TRP A 54 -1.83 6.85 0.58
N PHE A 55 -0.68 6.28 0.20
CA PHE A 55 0.64 6.75 0.62
C PHE A 55 1.18 7.70 -0.45
N SER A 56 0.95 8.99 -0.24
CA SER A 56 1.40 10.06 -1.15
C SER A 56 2.69 10.74 -0.69
N GLU A 57 3.05 10.64 0.59
CA GLU A 57 4.28 11.20 1.18
C GLU A 57 4.92 10.17 2.14
N GLY A 58 6.24 9.98 2.05
CA GLY A 58 7.00 9.09 2.94
C GLY A 58 7.32 7.70 2.37
N PHE A 59 7.78 7.61 1.12
CA PHE A 59 8.19 6.37 0.43
C PHE A 59 9.46 5.67 0.99
N ASP A 60 9.88 5.98 2.21
CA ASP A 60 11.11 5.44 2.81
C ASP A 60 10.90 4.18 3.66
N THR A 61 9.68 3.64 3.72
CA THR A 61 9.43 2.36 4.41
C THR A 61 9.59 1.17 3.46
N ALA A 62 10.20 0.10 3.97
CA ALA A 62 10.41 -1.14 3.20
C ALA A 62 9.09 -1.69 2.62
N ASP A 63 7.98 -1.55 3.35
CA ASP A 63 6.66 -2.02 2.88
C ASP A 63 6.18 -1.27 1.62
N LEU A 64 6.50 0.03 1.49
CA LEU A 64 6.12 0.82 0.31
C LEU A 64 6.97 0.47 -0.91
N GLN A 65 8.25 0.22 -0.71
CA GLN A 65 9.15 -0.22 -1.79
C GLN A 65 8.73 -1.59 -2.32
N GLU A 66 8.41 -2.51 -1.41
CA GLU A 66 7.92 -3.85 -1.73
C GLU A 66 6.59 -3.81 -2.50
N ALA A 67 5.62 -3.02 -2.02
CA ALA A 67 4.33 -2.87 -2.69
C ALA A 67 4.48 -2.27 -4.10
N LYS A 68 5.38 -1.29 -4.27
CA LYS A 68 5.68 -0.70 -5.58
C LYS A 68 6.29 -1.73 -6.53
N HIS A 69 7.25 -2.51 -6.07
CA HIS A 69 7.89 -3.55 -6.87
C HIS A 69 6.84 -4.56 -7.36
N LEU A 70 6.01 -5.05 -6.44
CA LEU A 70 4.95 -6.00 -6.76
C LEU A 70 3.92 -5.43 -7.75
N LEU A 71 3.52 -4.16 -7.61
CA LEU A 71 2.65 -3.50 -8.59
C LEU A 71 3.30 -3.43 -9.99
N GLY A 72 4.62 -3.27 -10.06
CA GLY A 72 5.39 -3.36 -11.30
C GLY A 72 5.26 -4.74 -11.95
N GLU A 73 5.60 -5.80 -11.22
CA GLU A 73 5.53 -7.19 -11.69
C GLU A 73 4.11 -7.57 -12.15
N LEU A 74 3.10 -7.14 -11.40
CA LEU A 74 1.68 -7.37 -11.75
C LEU A 74 1.26 -6.62 -13.02
N SER A 75 1.83 -5.43 -13.28
CA SER A 75 1.57 -4.68 -14.53
C SER A 75 2.15 -5.38 -15.74
N GLU A 76 3.39 -5.87 -15.61
CA GLU A 76 4.09 -6.57 -16.69
C GLU A 76 3.39 -7.88 -17.01
N ALA A 77 2.95 -8.61 -16.00
CA ALA A 77 2.29 -9.89 -16.16
C ALA A 77 0.82 -9.79 -16.63
N GLU A 78 0.16 -8.63 -16.50
CA GLU A 78 -1.11 -8.35 -17.20
C GLU A 78 -0.89 -8.01 -18.69
N GLY A 79 0.26 -7.43 -19.05
CA GLY A 79 0.60 -7.07 -20.43
C GLY A 79 0.98 -8.25 -21.33
N ASP A 80 1.43 -9.37 -20.74
CA ASP A 80 1.78 -10.61 -21.45
C ASP A 80 0.54 -11.42 -21.90
N ILE A 81 -0.66 -10.98 -21.50
CA ILE A 81 -1.96 -11.58 -21.87
C ILE A 81 -2.67 -10.67 -22.89
N ALA A 82 -2.07 -10.46 -24.07
CA ALA A 82 -2.77 -9.96 -25.25
C ALA A 82 -2.19 -10.61 -26.53
N PRO A 83 -3.04 -10.99 -27.51
CA PRO A 83 -2.69 -11.85 -28.65
C PRO A 83 -1.76 -11.22 -29.70
#